data_AF-A0A416SQJ8-F1
#
_entry.id   AF-A0A416SQJ8-F1
#
_cell.length_a   1.000
_cell.length_b   1.000
_cell.length_c   1.000
_cell.angle_alpha   90.00
_cell.angle_beta   90.00
_cell.angle_gamma   90.00
#
_symmetry.space_group_name_H-M   'P 1'
#
loop_
_entity.id
_entity.type
_entity.pdbx_description
1 polymer ?
#
loop_
_entity_poly.entity_id
_entity_poly.type
_entity_poly.pdbx_seq_one_letter_code
_entity_poly.pdbx_strand_id
1 'polypeptide(L)' 'MLYTTDESENITSHNIIGPQNNIIATIRCENENEHSYFYNKDIRTSVSNIIDESGQAIASYKYAS' A
#
# COMPACT_ATOMS: atom_id res chain seq x y z
N MET A 1 6.74 10.22 4.75
CA MET A 1 5.35 9.77 4.55
C MET A 1 4.72 10.68 3.52
N LEU A 2 3.94 10.15 2.59
CA LEU A 2 3.32 10.89 1.48
C LEU A 2 1.80 10.75 1.57
N TYR A 3 1.07 11.82 1.30
CA TYR A 3 -0.40 11.83 1.31
C TYR A 3 -0.90 11.81 -0.12
N THR A 4 -1.95 11.03 -0.38
CA THR A 4 -2.77 11.17 -1.60
C THR A 4 -4.06 11.85 -1.20
N THR A 5 -4.50 12.82 -1.99
CA THR A 5 -5.77 13.50 -1.80
C THR A 5 -6.72 13.23 -2.97
N ASP A 6 -8.02 13.37 -2.73
CA ASP A 6 -9.02 13.44 -3.79
C ASP A 6 -9.05 14.84 -4.46
N GLU A 7 -10.00 15.06 -5.37
CA GLU A 7 -10.20 16.34 -6.06
C GLU A 7 -10.64 17.48 -5.13
N SER A 8 -11.13 17.14 -3.93
CA SER A 8 -11.55 18.08 -2.88
C SER A 8 -10.49 18.28 -1.79
N GLU A 9 -9.26 17.84 -2.04
CA GLU A 9 -8.12 17.90 -1.12
C GLU A 9 -8.27 17.06 0.16
N ASN A 10 -9.27 16.17 0.24
CA ASN A 10 -9.40 15.25 1.37
C ASN A 10 -8.35 14.15 1.25
N ILE A 11 -7.71 13.81 2.36
CA ILE A 11 -6.73 12.72 2.40
C ILE A 11 -7.45 11.39 2.17
N THR A 12 -7.05 10.67 1.13
CA THR A 12 -7.55 9.33 0.80
C THR A 12 -6.57 8.24 1.21
N SER A 13 -5.28 8.56 1.30
CA SER A 13 -4.30 7.60 1.79
C SER A 13 -3.03 8.22 2.34
N HIS A 14 -2.45 7.46 3.26
CA HIS A 14 -1.23 7.69 3.99
C HIS A 14 -0.18 6.68 3.54
N ASN A 15 0.75 7.09 2.69
CA ASN A 15 1.72 6.19 2.06
C ASN A 15 3.06 6.22 2.81
N ILE A 16 3.50 5.04 3.24
CA ILE A 16 4.80 4.81 3.88
C ILE A 16 5.79 4.48 2.76
N ILE A 17 6.82 5.33 2.64
CA ILE A 17 7.84 5.23 1.60
C ILE A 17 9.05 4.48 2.16
N GLY A 18 9.39 3.36 1.52
CA GLY A 18 10.57 2.56 1.80
C GLY A 18 11.79 2.97 0.96
N PRO A 19 12.85 2.16 1.01
CA PRO A 19 14.06 2.37 0.21
C PRO A 19 13.76 2.45 -1.29
N GLN A 20 14.55 3.21 -2.04
CA GLN A 20 14.36 3.40 -3.48
C GLN A 20 13.03 4.09 -3.85
N ASN A 21 12.46 4.86 -2.92
CA ASN A 21 11.27 5.67 -3.13
C ASN A 21 10.02 4.84 -3.51
N ASN A 22 9.92 3.61 -3.01
CA ASN A 22 8.78 2.73 -3.23
C ASN A 22 7.77 2.83 -2.07
N ILE A 23 6.48 2.62 -2.35
CA ILE A 23 5.47 2.52 -1.28
C ILE A 23 5.53 1.10 -0.71
N ILE A 24 5.71 0.96 0.61
CA ILE A 24 5.81 -0.33 1.31
C ILE A 24 4.58 -0.64 2.18
N ALA A 25 3.81 0.39 2.51
CA ALA A 25 2.51 0.24 3.15
C ALA A 25 1.65 1.48 2.89
N THR A 26 0.34 1.32 2.98
CA THR A 26 -0.62 2.43 2.93
C THR A 26 -1.67 2.25 4.01
N ILE A 27 -2.10 3.36 4.60
CA ILE A 27 -3.38 3.41 5.33
C ILE A 27 -4.36 4.12 4.40
N ARG A 28 -5.43 3.44 4.00
CA ARG A 28 -6.52 4.04 3.21
C ARG A 28 -7.57 4.59 4.13
N CYS A 29 -8.02 5.81 3.84
CA CYS A 29 -9.10 6.47 4.56
C CYS A 29 -10.38 6.29 3.74
N GLU A 30 -11.31 5.49 4.24
CA GLU A 30 -12.60 5.23 3.61
C GLU A 30 -13.73 5.67 4.54
N ASN A 31 -14.28 6.86 4.29
CA ASN A 31 -15.22 7.56 5.17
C ASN A 31 -14.63 7.74 6.59
N GLU A 32 -15.25 7.12 7.60
CA GLU A 32 -14.80 7.16 9.01
C GLU A 32 -13.88 5.99 9.38
N ASN A 33 -13.59 5.08 8.43
CA ASN A 33 -12.74 3.92 8.67
C ASN A 33 -11.36 4.10 8.04
N GLU A 34 -10.38 3.45 8.66
CA GLU A 34 -9.02 3.35 8.13
C GLU A 34 -8.65 1.88 7.95
N HIS A 35 -8.06 1.57 6.80
CA HIS A 35 -7.61 0.22 6.49
C HIS A 35 -6.12 0.21 6.14
N SER A 36 -5.35 -0.65 6.80
CA SER A 36 -3.91 -0.80 6.57
C SER A 36 -3.61 -1.92 5.57
N TYR A 37 -2.73 -1.64 4.61
CA TYR A 37 -2.22 -2.62 3.66
C TYR A 37 -0.70 -2.59 3.57
N PHE A 38 -0.09 -3.77 3.55
CA PHE A 38 1.36 -3.96 3.46
C PHE A 38 1.73 -4.56 2.11
N TYR A 39 2.71 -3.95 1.43
CA TYR A 39 3.17 -4.36 0.12
C TYR A 39 4.48 -5.15 0.24
N ASN A 40 4.38 -6.47 0.20
CA ASN A 40 5.54 -7.33 0.08
C ASN A 40 6.08 -7.24 -1.34
N LYS A 41 7.38 -7.04 -1.47
CA LYS A 41 8.04 -6.81 -2.75
C LYS A 41 9.14 -7.82 -3.02
N ASP A 42 9.33 -8.17 -4.29
CA ASP A 42 10.47 -8.97 -4.71
C ASP A 42 11.76 -8.12 -4.75
N ILE A 43 12.90 -8.76 -5.02
CA ILE A 43 14.22 -8.09 -5.09
C ILE A 43 14.30 -7.00 -6.17
N ARG A 44 13.36 -6.96 -7.11
CA ARG A 44 13.24 -5.94 -8.16
C ARG A 44 12.18 -4.89 -7.82
N THR A 45 11.68 -4.88 -6.59
CA THR A 45 10.66 -3.95 -6.04
C THR A 45 9.23 -4.13 -6.56
N SER A 46 8.97 -5.16 -7.35
CA SER A 46 7.62 -5.52 -7.80
C SER A 46 6.80 -6.06 -6.63
N VAL A 47 5.52 -5.71 -6.55
CA VAL A 47 4.64 -6.18 -5.46
C VAL A 47 4.30 -7.66 -5.67
N SER A 48 4.78 -8.53 -4.79
CA SER A 48 4.49 -9.96 -4.84
C SER A 48 3.22 -10.32 -4.06
N ASN A 49 2.95 -9.65 -2.94
CA ASN A 49 1.75 -9.87 -2.14
C ASN A 49 1.26 -8.57 -1.49
N ILE A 50 -0.05 -8.48 -1.30
CA ILE A 50 -0.70 -7.44 -0.50
C ILE A 50 -1.33 -8.11 0.70
N ILE A 51 -0.95 -7.67 1.90
CA ILE A 51 -1.45 -8.18 3.17
C ILE A 51 -2.32 -7.10 3.80
N ASP A 52 -3.49 -7.46 4.29
CA ASP A 52 -4.36 -6.56 5.04
C ASP A 52 -3.96 -6.47 6.53
N GLU A 53 -4.66 -5.63 7.28
CA GLU A 53 -4.46 -5.42 8.71
C GLU A 53 -4.75 -6.64 9.60
N SER A 54 -5.48 -7.63 9.08
CA SER A 54 -5.68 -8.91 9.78
C SER A 54 -4.49 -9.87 9.61
N GLY A 55 -3.53 -9.52 8.74
CA GLY A 55 -2.40 -10.37 8.37
C GLY A 55 -2.73 -11.36 7.24
N GLN A 56 -3.90 -11.22 6.60
CA GLN A 56 -4.31 -12.08 5.50
C GLN A 56 -3.79 -11.55 4.16
N ALA A 57 -3.32 -12.45 3.30
CA ALA A 57 -3.00 -12.12 1.92
C ALA A 57 -4.28 -11.94 1.10
N ILE A 58 -4.54 -10.72 0.65
CA ILE A 58 -5.72 -10.36 -0.17
C ILE A 58 -5.41 -10.38 -1.66
N ALA A 59 -4.13 -10.30 -2.04
CA ALA A 59 -3.68 -10.43 -3.41
C ALA A 59 -2.26 -11.00 -3.48
N SER A 60 -2.01 -11.83 -4.49
CA SER A 60 -0.72 -12.46 -4.76
C SER A 60 -0.42 -12.42 -6.26
N TYR A 61 0.79 -12.00 -6.62
CA TYR A 61 1.24 -11.87 -8.00
C TYR A 61 2.54 -12.65 -8.22
N LYS A 62 2.61 -13.33 -9.37
CA LYS A 62 3.81 -14.02 -9.83
C LYS A 62 4.24 -13.44 -11.17
N TYR A 63 5.41 -12.80 -11.18
CA TYR A 63 5.99 -12.25 -12.40
C TYR A 63 6.88 -13.29 -13.05
N ALA A 64 6.72 -13.47 -14.37
CA ALA A 64 7.68 -14.22 -15.16
C ALA A 64 8.99 -13.42 -15.29
N SER A 65 10.11 -14.14 -15.29
CA SER A 65 11.45 -13.63 -15.54
C SER A 65 11.73 -13.44 -17.02
#